data_AF-A0A5C0VLC0-F1
#
_entry.id   AF-A0A5C0VLC0-F1
#
_cell.length_a   1.000
_cell.length_b   1.000
_cell.length_c   1.000
_cell.angle_alpha   90.00
_cell.angle_beta   90.00
_cell.angle_gamma   90.00
#
_symmetry.space_group_name_H-M   'P 1'
#
loop_
_entity.id
_entity.type
_entity.pdbx_description
1 polymer ?
#
loop_
_entity_poly.entity_id
_entity_poly.type
_entity_poly.pdbx_seq_one_letter_code
_entity_poly.pdbx_strand_id
1 'polypeptide(L)'
;MKKTVITLLASIALLPINLMAQQNVPSKNMNAQYLQLADENAKKETTAHLSLISKKYKLDEKTYKTIYQAFYNRRIETEKALLQTDKSVASQNNLVSLINKHDSICNSYLKALSHKNLIGNKILESTDNSKFASAIRSKSLLKLSQVQIDSLLYHSKKMAELKIEDAGLDLRGYERKVLPLLLQDEQYTSLLIELNRPTALGWAQDSWQSIKKRGLEGGLDSVVVIRQMFNYNLGKLVKKDRFGKDLPTTSPSLSRFDSAKPEALRMLQADEARNVADKPKETKTSFAW
;
A
#
# COMPACT_ATOMS: atom_id res chain seq x y z
N MET A 1 3.68 18.77 15.50
CA MET A 1 2.45 17.98 15.73
C MET A 1 2.10 17.76 17.20
N LYS A 2 3.01 17.98 18.18
CA LYS A 2 2.74 17.64 19.60
C LYS A 2 1.87 18.65 20.38
N LYS A 3 1.89 19.96 20.06
CA LYS A 3 1.14 20.97 20.84
C LYS A 3 -0.37 20.97 20.60
N THR A 4 -0.82 20.82 19.35
CA THR A 4 -2.25 20.91 18.98
C THR A 4 -3.10 19.72 19.44
N VAL A 5 -2.49 18.53 19.57
CA VAL A 5 -3.16 17.32 20.08
C VAL A 5 -3.36 17.39 21.59
N ILE A 6 -2.41 17.99 22.32
CA ILE A 6 -2.49 18.16 23.78
C ILE A 6 -3.56 19.21 24.15
N THR A 7 -3.68 20.30 23.40
CA THR A 7 -4.74 21.31 23.65
C THR A 7 -6.13 20.74 23.43
N LEU A 8 -6.30 19.84 22.45
CA LEU A 8 -7.59 19.21 22.17
C LEU A 8 -7.97 18.15 23.22
N LEU A 9 -6.99 17.38 23.70
CA LEU A 9 -7.18 16.43 24.82
C LEU A 9 -7.51 17.15 26.14
N ALA A 10 -6.95 18.34 26.37
CA ALA A 10 -7.26 19.15 27.55
C ALA A 10 -8.71 19.70 27.52
N SER A 11 -9.24 20.04 26.35
CA SER A 11 -10.65 20.45 26.18
C SER A 11 -11.65 19.32 26.46
N ILE A 12 -11.25 18.07 26.18
CA ILE A 12 -12.11 16.87 26.31
C ILE A 12 -12.24 16.43 27.79
N ALA A 13 -11.24 16.72 28.63
CA ALA A 13 -11.24 16.32 30.04
C ALA A 13 -12.15 17.17 30.94
N LEU A 14 -12.62 18.34 30.49
CA LEU A 14 -13.31 19.33 31.33
C LEU A 14 -14.85 19.32 31.24
N LEU A 15 -15.45 18.56 30.32
CA LEU A 15 -16.91 18.51 30.15
C LEU A 15 -17.69 17.56 31.09
N PRO A 16 -17.18 16.40 31.54
CA PRO A 16 -17.98 15.51 32.39
C PRO A 16 -18.18 16.03 33.82
N ILE A 17 -17.43 17.04 34.25
CA ILE A 17 -17.46 17.56 35.63
C ILE A 17 -18.76 18.33 35.94
N ASN A 18 -19.41 18.94 34.94
CA ASN A 18 -20.61 19.75 35.18
C ASN A 18 -21.91 18.92 35.34
N LEU A 19 -21.91 17.64 34.98
CA LEU A 19 -23.12 16.78 35.07
C LEU A 19 -23.26 16.05 36.41
N MET A 20 -22.18 15.86 37.16
CA MET A 20 -22.26 15.20 38.48
C MET A 20 -22.82 16.09 39.60
N ALA A 21 -23.14 17.36 39.32
CA ALA A 21 -23.60 18.32 40.32
C ALA A 21 -25.13 18.37 40.54
N GLN A 22 -25.93 17.53 39.87
CA GLN A 22 -27.39 17.52 40.04
C GLN A 22 -27.86 16.22 40.73
N GLN A 23 -28.04 16.25 42.06
CA GLN A 23 -28.29 15.04 42.86
C GLN A 23 -29.75 14.52 42.88
N ASN A 24 -30.70 15.07 42.09
CA ASN A 24 -32.14 14.78 42.28
C ASN A 24 -32.92 14.30 41.03
N VAL A 25 -32.27 13.81 39.98
CA VAL A 25 -32.97 13.27 38.79
C VAL A 25 -32.96 11.73 38.81
N PRO A 26 -34.08 11.04 38.56
CA PRO A 26 -34.10 9.57 38.48
C PRO A 26 -33.10 9.06 37.45
N SER A 27 -32.28 8.08 37.85
CA SER A 27 -31.08 7.60 37.15
C SER A 27 -31.30 7.22 35.68
N LYS A 28 -32.46 6.67 35.33
CA LYS A 28 -32.80 6.33 33.93
C LYS A 28 -32.92 7.56 33.03
N ASN A 29 -33.46 8.66 33.55
CA ASN A 29 -33.64 9.89 32.76
C ASN A 29 -32.30 10.64 32.60
N MET A 30 -31.45 10.60 33.63
CA MET A 30 -30.08 11.13 33.54
C MET A 30 -29.23 10.43 32.49
N ASN A 31 -29.27 9.09 32.43
CA ASN A 31 -28.49 8.34 31.45
C ASN A 31 -28.90 8.67 30.00
N ALA A 32 -30.20 8.87 29.75
CA ALA A 32 -30.70 9.24 28.44
C ALA A 32 -30.26 10.67 28.05
N GLN A 33 -30.41 11.64 28.96
CA GLN A 33 -29.98 13.02 28.74
C GLN A 33 -28.45 13.12 28.54
N TYR A 34 -27.68 12.36 29.32
CA TYR A 34 -26.24 12.25 29.15
C TYR A 34 -25.87 11.70 27.78
N LEU A 35 -26.50 10.60 27.35
CA LEU A 35 -26.22 10.00 26.03
C LEU A 35 -26.59 10.92 24.87
N GLN A 36 -27.64 11.73 25.02
CA GLN A 36 -27.98 12.76 24.03
C GLN A 36 -26.90 13.84 23.94
N LEU A 37 -26.38 14.33 25.08
CA LEU A 37 -25.28 15.28 25.09
C LEU A 37 -23.99 14.67 24.53
N ALA A 38 -23.71 13.40 24.85
CA ALA A 38 -22.58 12.65 24.33
C ALA A 38 -22.67 12.52 22.80
N ASP A 39 -23.85 12.29 22.24
CA ASP A 39 -24.09 12.27 20.79
C ASP A 39 -23.77 13.62 20.13
N GLU A 40 -24.26 14.73 20.68
CA GLU A 40 -23.95 16.06 20.15
C GLU A 40 -22.46 16.38 20.21
N ASN A 41 -21.80 16.04 21.33
CA ASN A 41 -20.37 16.24 21.50
C ASN A 41 -19.57 15.36 20.54
N ALA A 42 -19.96 14.10 20.33
CA ALA A 42 -19.32 13.20 19.38
C ALA A 42 -19.39 13.76 17.95
N LYS A 43 -20.53 14.32 17.54
CA LYS A 43 -20.69 14.98 16.23
C LYS A 43 -19.76 16.19 16.09
N LYS A 44 -19.71 17.06 17.11
CA LYS A 44 -18.84 18.27 17.12
C LYS A 44 -17.36 17.91 17.07
N GLU A 45 -16.91 17.01 17.95
CA GLU A 45 -15.52 16.54 18.02
C GLU A 45 -15.09 15.87 16.71
N THR A 46 -15.94 14.99 16.17
CA THR A 46 -15.66 14.29 14.90
C THR A 46 -15.55 15.28 13.75
N THR A 47 -16.46 16.26 13.67
CA THR A 47 -16.43 17.31 12.64
C THR A 47 -15.17 18.17 12.76
N ALA A 48 -14.78 18.54 13.98
CA ALA A 48 -13.56 19.29 14.23
C ALA A 48 -12.31 18.52 13.80
N HIS A 49 -12.17 17.25 14.19
CA HIS A 49 -11.08 16.38 13.73
C HIS A 49 -11.04 16.27 12.20
N LEU A 50 -12.18 16.01 11.58
CA LEU A 50 -12.26 15.86 10.13
C LEU A 50 -11.97 17.16 9.39
N SER A 51 -12.32 18.32 9.93
CA SER A 51 -11.94 19.60 9.32
C SER A 51 -10.42 19.75 9.18
N LEU A 52 -9.67 19.32 10.20
CA LEU A 52 -8.20 19.34 10.20
C LEU A 52 -7.62 18.32 9.22
N ILE A 53 -8.19 17.11 9.18
CA ILE A 53 -7.77 16.05 8.26
C ILE A 53 -8.07 16.44 6.81
N SER A 54 -9.29 16.92 6.53
CA SER A 54 -9.74 17.34 5.19
C SER A 54 -8.90 18.48 4.63
N LYS A 55 -8.55 19.47 5.47
CA LYS A 55 -7.66 20.57 5.07
C LYS A 55 -6.29 20.07 4.62
N LYS A 56 -5.78 19.00 5.24
CA LYS A 56 -4.46 18.43 4.94
C LYS A 56 -4.48 17.44 3.76
N TYR A 57 -5.50 16.60 3.67
CA TYR A 57 -5.48 15.43 2.78
C TYR A 57 -6.46 15.47 1.61
N LYS A 58 -7.31 16.51 1.49
CA LYS A 58 -8.33 16.65 0.43
C LYS A 58 -9.17 15.38 0.26
N LEU A 59 -9.93 15.03 1.30
CA LEU A 59 -10.75 13.82 1.33
C LEU A 59 -11.89 13.89 0.31
N ASP A 60 -12.15 12.80 -0.40
CA ASP A 60 -13.41 12.62 -1.13
C ASP A 60 -14.57 12.32 -0.16
N GLU A 61 -15.81 12.47 -0.64
CA GLU A 61 -17.03 12.33 0.19
C GLU A 61 -17.14 10.94 0.86
N LYS A 62 -16.79 9.87 0.14
CA LYS A 62 -16.88 8.49 0.65
C LYS A 62 -15.84 8.26 1.76
N THR A 63 -14.62 8.74 1.54
CA THR A 63 -13.55 8.73 2.55
C THR A 63 -13.95 9.53 3.79
N TYR A 64 -14.51 10.74 3.59
CA TYR A 64 -14.98 11.59 4.67
C TYR A 64 -16.03 10.88 5.54
N LYS A 65 -17.09 10.33 4.93
CA LYS A 65 -18.16 9.62 5.65
C LYS A 65 -17.63 8.42 6.45
N THR A 66 -16.67 7.68 5.88
CA THR A 66 -16.09 6.50 6.54
C THR A 66 -15.30 6.89 7.78
N ILE A 67 -14.41 7.90 7.66
CA ILE A 67 -13.62 8.38 8.78
C ILE A 67 -14.52 9.04 9.83
N TYR A 68 -15.56 9.78 9.39
CA TYR A 68 -16.57 10.35 10.28
C TYR A 68 -17.18 9.27 11.15
N GLN A 69 -17.70 8.21 10.53
CA GLN A 69 -18.36 7.13 11.25
C GLN A 69 -17.41 6.45 12.24
N ALA A 70 -16.13 6.25 11.88
CA ALA A 70 -15.14 5.66 12.76
C ALA A 70 -14.89 6.52 14.01
N PHE A 71 -14.64 7.82 13.84
CA PHE A 71 -14.41 8.74 14.97
C PHE A 71 -15.66 8.95 15.83
N TYR A 72 -16.84 9.04 15.20
CA TYR A 72 -18.11 9.17 15.89
C TYR A 72 -18.43 7.91 16.71
N ASN A 73 -18.32 6.72 16.11
CA ASN A 73 -18.56 5.45 16.80
C ASN A 73 -17.59 5.26 17.97
N ARG A 74 -16.30 5.58 17.78
CA ARG A 74 -15.30 5.57 18.85
C ARG A 74 -15.79 6.35 20.06
N ARG A 75 -16.25 7.59 19.87
CA ARG A 75 -16.70 8.46 20.96
C ARG A 75 -17.95 7.90 21.65
N ILE A 76 -18.97 7.56 20.87
CA ILE A 76 -20.25 7.08 21.42
C ILE A 76 -20.12 5.74 22.13
N GLU A 77 -19.37 4.80 21.56
CA GLU A 77 -19.17 3.49 22.19
C GLU A 77 -18.33 3.59 23.46
N THR A 78 -17.35 4.50 23.50
CA THR A 78 -16.58 4.80 24.72
C THR A 78 -17.48 5.38 25.81
N GLU A 79 -18.34 6.34 25.48
CA GLU A 79 -19.28 6.94 26.45
C GLU A 79 -20.31 5.94 26.98
N LYS A 80 -20.87 5.09 26.10
CA LYS A 80 -21.76 4.01 26.52
C LYS A 80 -21.07 3.03 27.46
N ALA A 81 -19.83 2.65 27.14
CA ALA A 81 -19.05 1.77 27.99
C ALA A 81 -18.74 2.43 29.36
N LEU A 82 -18.40 3.72 29.40
CA LEU A 82 -18.18 4.45 30.65
C LEU A 82 -19.42 4.50 31.56
N LEU A 83 -20.62 4.60 30.98
CA LEU A 83 -21.87 4.57 31.75
C LEU A 83 -22.26 3.19 32.27
N GLN A 84 -21.81 2.13 31.58
CA GLN A 84 -22.13 0.74 31.92
C GLN A 84 -21.10 0.07 32.82
N THR A 85 -19.89 0.63 32.89
CA THR A 85 -18.81 0.03 33.65
C THR A 85 -19.00 0.29 35.14
N ASP A 86 -19.24 -0.78 35.89
CA ASP A 86 -18.99 -0.77 37.33
C ASP A 86 -17.48 -0.64 37.62
N LYS A 87 -17.11 -0.43 38.88
CA LYS A 87 -15.69 -0.32 39.28
C LYS A 87 -14.92 -1.66 39.18
N SER A 88 -15.51 -2.70 38.60
CA SER A 88 -14.86 -4.00 38.50
C SER A 88 -13.73 -4.00 37.46
N VAL A 89 -12.70 -4.80 37.71
CA VAL A 89 -11.54 -4.94 36.83
C VAL A 89 -11.95 -5.47 35.45
N ALA A 90 -12.94 -6.37 35.38
CA ALA A 90 -13.43 -6.93 34.12
C ALA A 90 -14.10 -5.86 33.22
N SER A 91 -14.92 -5.00 33.82
CA SER A 91 -15.55 -3.85 33.15
C SER A 91 -14.51 -2.86 32.62
N GLN A 92 -13.49 -2.56 33.40
CA GLN A 92 -12.37 -1.70 32.97
C GLN A 92 -11.57 -2.31 31.81
N ASN A 93 -11.31 -3.62 31.83
CA ASN A 93 -10.63 -4.32 30.74
C ASN A 93 -11.44 -4.29 29.43
N ASN A 94 -12.76 -4.40 29.50
CA ASN A 94 -13.64 -4.28 28.33
C ASN A 94 -13.60 -2.88 27.73
N LEU A 95 -13.60 -1.84 28.56
CA LEU A 95 -13.45 -0.46 28.11
C LEU A 95 -12.09 -0.23 27.43
N VAL A 96 -11.00 -0.72 28.02
CA VAL A 96 -9.65 -0.63 27.43
C VAL A 96 -9.60 -1.34 26.07
N SER A 97 -10.19 -2.53 25.96
CA SER A 97 -10.27 -3.27 24.70
C SER A 97 -11.02 -2.49 23.62
N LEU A 98 -12.15 -1.86 23.97
CA LEU A 98 -12.96 -1.05 23.05
C LEU A 98 -12.22 0.20 22.57
N ILE A 99 -11.55 0.92 23.49
CA ILE A 99 -10.73 2.09 23.16
C ILE A 99 -9.59 1.67 22.21
N ASN A 100 -8.86 0.61 22.55
CA ASN A 100 -7.75 0.11 21.74
C ASN A 100 -8.21 -0.30 20.34
N LYS A 101 -9.38 -0.96 20.22
CA LYS A 101 -9.97 -1.34 18.93
C LYS A 101 -10.19 -0.12 18.03
N HIS A 102 -10.86 0.91 18.54
CA HIS A 102 -11.18 2.09 17.74
C HIS A 102 -9.98 3.00 17.48
N ASP A 103 -9.05 3.11 18.44
CA ASP A 103 -7.77 3.80 18.24
C ASP A 103 -6.97 3.13 17.13
N SER A 104 -6.92 1.80 17.12
CA SER A 104 -6.26 1.03 16.06
C SER A 104 -6.91 1.29 14.69
N ILE A 105 -8.24 1.30 14.61
CA ILE A 105 -8.98 1.63 13.38
C ILE A 105 -8.64 3.05 12.91
N CYS A 106 -8.78 4.06 13.78
CA CYS A 106 -8.52 5.46 13.44
C CYS A 106 -7.07 5.68 13.01
N ASN A 107 -6.11 5.10 13.73
CA ASN A 107 -4.69 5.17 13.39
C ASN A 107 -4.39 4.52 12.04
N SER A 108 -5.06 3.40 11.74
CA SER A 108 -4.92 2.73 10.44
C SER A 108 -5.40 3.63 9.30
N TYR A 109 -6.55 4.31 9.45
CA TYR A 109 -7.04 5.28 8.46
C TYR A 109 -6.12 6.49 8.32
N LEU A 110 -5.63 7.07 9.43
CA LEU A 110 -4.72 8.21 9.39
C LEU A 110 -3.37 7.87 8.74
N LYS A 111 -2.84 6.67 9.04
CA LYS A 111 -1.63 6.15 8.39
C LYS A 111 -1.88 5.88 6.91
N ALA A 112 -3.04 5.34 6.54
CA ALA A 112 -3.40 5.14 5.14
C ALA A 112 -3.48 6.48 4.39
N LEU A 113 -4.07 7.51 4.99
CA LEU A 113 -4.09 8.87 4.45
C LEU A 113 -2.69 9.46 4.26
N SER A 114 -1.82 9.33 5.26
CA SER A 114 -0.46 9.89 5.17
C SER A 114 0.37 9.28 4.04
N HIS A 115 0.10 8.01 3.71
CA HIS A 115 0.81 7.27 2.66
C HIS A 115 0.04 7.22 1.32
N LYS A 116 -1.08 7.95 1.19
CA LYS A 116 -1.97 7.89 0.00
C LYS A 116 -2.48 6.47 -0.32
N ASN A 117 -2.56 5.63 0.70
CA ASN A 117 -2.99 4.24 0.62
C ASN A 117 -4.51 4.07 0.90
N LEU A 118 -5.24 5.16 1.14
CA LEU A 118 -6.68 5.13 1.36
C LEU A 118 -7.44 5.42 0.07
N ILE A 119 -8.38 4.55 -0.29
CA ILE A 119 -9.18 4.67 -1.51
C ILE A 119 -10.64 4.40 -1.19
N GLY A 120 -11.43 5.48 -1.21
CA GLY A 120 -12.77 5.46 -0.64
C GLY A 120 -12.71 4.99 0.82
N ASN A 121 -13.38 3.88 1.12
CA ASN A 121 -13.43 3.31 2.46
C ASN A 121 -12.36 2.24 2.74
N LYS A 122 -11.52 1.88 1.76
CA LYS A 122 -10.60 0.74 1.86
C LYS A 122 -9.15 1.20 2.03
N ILE A 123 -8.48 0.62 3.02
CA ILE A 123 -7.05 0.80 3.27
C ILE A 123 -6.30 -0.23 2.43
N LEU A 124 -5.40 0.23 1.57
CA LEU A 124 -4.39 -0.63 0.96
C LEU A 124 -3.22 -0.76 1.93
N GLU A 125 -2.97 -1.97 2.42
CA GLU A 125 -1.81 -2.19 3.28
C GLU A 125 -0.52 -1.94 2.48
N SER A 126 0.49 -1.38 3.13
CA SER A 126 1.81 -1.17 2.50
C SER A 126 2.52 -2.48 2.17
N THR A 127 2.13 -3.56 2.85
CA THR A 127 2.60 -4.94 2.67
C THR A 127 1.94 -5.65 1.49
N ASP A 128 0.86 -5.11 0.93
CA ASP A 128 0.22 -5.66 -0.26
C ASP A 128 1.12 -5.39 -1.47
N ASN A 129 1.92 -6.40 -1.81
CA ASN A 129 2.85 -6.40 -2.94
C ASN A 129 2.19 -6.89 -4.24
N SER A 130 0.85 -6.98 -4.28
CA SER A 130 0.15 -7.33 -5.51
C SER A 130 0.32 -6.25 -6.58
N LYS A 131 0.32 -6.68 -7.83
CA LYS A 131 0.27 -5.79 -8.99
C LYS A 131 -1.04 -5.01 -9.02
N PHE A 132 -2.13 -5.57 -8.48
CA PHE A 132 -3.39 -4.85 -8.28
C PHE A 132 -3.22 -3.63 -7.35
N ALA A 133 -2.67 -3.84 -6.15
CA ALA A 133 -2.41 -2.74 -5.21
C ALA A 133 -1.47 -1.70 -5.81
N SER A 134 -0.46 -2.15 -6.56
CA SER A 134 0.49 -1.26 -7.25
C SER A 134 -0.18 -0.41 -8.35
N ALA A 135 -1.09 -1.00 -9.14
CA ALA A 135 -1.89 -0.28 -10.13
C ALA A 135 -2.72 0.81 -9.46
N ILE A 136 -3.36 0.45 -8.35
CA ILE A 136 -4.23 1.35 -7.61
C ILE A 136 -3.43 2.50 -6.97
N ARG A 137 -2.25 2.23 -6.38
CA ARG A 137 -1.34 3.28 -5.87
C ARG A 137 -0.91 4.24 -6.99
N SER A 138 -0.80 3.72 -8.21
CA SER A 138 -0.44 4.46 -9.42
C SER A 138 -1.65 5.07 -10.15
N LYS A 139 -2.82 5.17 -9.50
CA LYS A 139 -4.08 5.61 -10.15
C LYS A 139 -3.99 6.93 -10.93
N SER A 140 -3.22 7.90 -10.44
CA SER A 140 -3.03 9.19 -11.11
C SER A 140 -2.15 9.08 -12.36
N LEU A 141 -1.09 8.25 -12.29
CA LEU A 141 -0.20 7.98 -13.41
C LEU A 141 -0.95 7.23 -14.53
N LEU A 142 -1.71 6.21 -14.14
CA LEU A 142 -2.46 5.35 -15.07
C LEU A 142 -3.80 5.95 -15.49
N LYS A 143 -4.20 7.10 -14.93
CA LYS A 143 -5.49 7.76 -15.17
C LYS A 143 -6.67 6.79 -15.01
N LEU A 144 -6.67 6.01 -13.93
CA LEU A 144 -7.69 4.98 -13.71
C LEU A 144 -9.06 5.60 -13.46
N SER A 145 -10.10 5.05 -14.09
CA SER A 145 -11.48 5.39 -13.76
C SER A 145 -11.90 4.77 -12.42
N GLN A 146 -12.96 5.31 -11.81
CA GLN A 146 -13.47 4.76 -10.54
C GLN A 146 -13.89 3.28 -10.70
N VAL A 147 -14.50 2.92 -11.83
CA VAL A 147 -14.89 1.54 -12.14
C VAL A 147 -13.67 0.61 -12.19
N GLN A 148 -12.56 1.05 -12.81
CA GLN A 148 -11.31 0.28 -12.83
C GLN A 148 -10.73 0.12 -11.42
N ILE A 149 -10.73 1.19 -10.63
CA ILE A 149 -10.25 1.16 -9.23
C ILE A 149 -11.05 0.14 -8.40
N ASP A 150 -12.37 0.17 -8.49
CA ASP A 150 -13.24 -0.75 -7.75
C ASP A 150 -13.02 -2.21 -8.20
N SER A 151 -12.82 -2.43 -9.49
CA SER A 151 -12.53 -3.75 -10.06
C SER A 151 -11.17 -4.28 -9.60
N LEU A 152 -10.13 -3.43 -9.59
CA LEU A 152 -8.81 -3.77 -9.06
C LEU A 152 -8.88 -4.09 -7.55
N LEU A 153 -9.66 -3.34 -6.76
CA LEU A 153 -9.84 -3.59 -5.34
C LEU A 153 -10.58 -4.91 -5.07
N TYR A 154 -11.57 -5.24 -5.89
CA TYR A 154 -12.27 -6.52 -5.86
C TYR A 154 -11.30 -7.67 -6.13
N HIS A 155 -10.53 -7.59 -7.22
CA HIS A 155 -9.60 -8.66 -7.60
C HIS A 155 -8.40 -8.80 -6.65
N SER A 156 -7.92 -7.71 -6.05
CA SER A 156 -6.94 -7.76 -4.95
C SER A 156 -7.48 -8.56 -3.76
N LYS A 157 -8.74 -8.34 -3.35
CA LYS A 157 -9.37 -9.10 -2.26
C LYS A 157 -9.57 -10.57 -2.65
N LYS A 158 -10.13 -10.82 -3.84
CA LYS A 158 -10.38 -12.15 -4.35
C LYS A 158 -9.09 -12.97 -4.45
N MET A 159 -7.99 -12.35 -4.85
CA MET A 159 -6.68 -13.00 -4.89
C MET A 159 -6.20 -13.42 -3.49
N ALA A 160 -6.42 -12.58 -2.47
CA ALA A 160 -6.10 -12.93 -1.08
C ALA A 160 -6.96 -14.11 -0.58
N GLU A 161 -8.26 -14.13 -0.91
CA GLU A 161 -9.17 -15.24 -0.59
C GLU A 161 -8.72 -16.54 -1.28
N LEU A 162 -8.45 -16.49 -2.59
CA LEU A 162 -7.97 -17.63 -3.36
C LEU A 162 -6.65 -18.20 -2.83
N LYS A 163 -5.76 -17.36 -2.29
CA LYS A 163 -4.50 -17.80 -1.67
C LYS A 163 -4.74 -18.55 -0.35
N ILE A 164 -5.79 -18.20 0.38
CA ILE A 164 -6.18 -18.90 1.61
C ILE A 164 -6.76 -20.27 1.25
N GLU A 165 -7.57 -20.33 0.19
CA GLU A 165 -8.17 -21.57 -0.31
C GLU A 165 -7.13 -22.52 -0.94
N ASP A 166 -6.19 -21.98 -1.73
CA ASP A 166 -5.11 -22.70 -2.38
C ASP A 166 -3.77 -21.97 -2.19
N ALA A 167 -2.98 -22.46 -1.24
CA ALA A 167 -1.65 -21.92 -0.97
C ALA A 167 -0.65 -22.11 -2.13
N GLY A 168 -0.90 -23.06 -3.03
CA GLY A 168 -0.08 -23.37 -4.19
C GLY A 168 -0.42 -22.54 -5.44
N LEU A 169 -1.45 -21.69 -5.37
CA LEU A 169 -1.92 -20.91 -6.50
C LEU A 169 -0.81 -19.98 -7.06
N ASP A 170 -0.61 -20.03 -8.38
CA ASP A 170 0.27 -19.08 -9.08
C ASP A 170 -0.38 -17.69 -9.13
N LEU A 171 -0.15 -16.91 -8.07
CA LEU A 171 -0.64 -15.54 -7.95
C LEU A 171 -0.17 -14.65 -9.12
N ARG A 172 1.06 -14.88 -9.62
CA ARG A 172 1.60 -14.10 -10.74
C ARG A 172 0.88 -14.45 -12.04
N GLY A 173 0.54 -15.72 -12.24
CA GLY A 173 -0.29 -16.20 -13.34
C GLY A 173 -1.70 -15.58 -13.29
N TYR A 174 -2.32 -15.56 -12.11
CA TYR A 174 -3.62 -14.92 -11.89
C TYR A 174 -3.59 -13.42 -12.24
N GLU A 175 -2.64 -12.67 -11.69
CA GLU A 175 -2.48 -11.24 -11.99
C GLU A 175 -2.27 -10.98 -13.48
N ARG A 176 -1.41 -11.76 -14.14
CA ARG A 176 -1.13 -11.64 -15.57
C ARG A 176 -2.37 -11.88 -16.42
N LYS A 177 -3.24 -12.81 -16.02
CA LYS A 177 -4.50 -13.11 -16.72
C LYS A 177 -5.55 -12.02 -16.54
N VAL A 178 -5.66 -11.46 -15.33
CA VAL A 178 -6.75 -10.55 -14.96
C VAL A 178 -6.45 -9.09 -15.28
N LEU A 179 -5.22 -8.61 -15.03
CA LEU A 179 -4.88 -7.19 -15.23
C LEU A 179 -5.15 -6.67 -16.65
N PRO A 180 -4.85 -7.40 -17.74
CA PRO A 180 -5.17 -6.96 -19.11
C PRO A 180 -6.66 -6.83 -19.39
N LEU A 181 -7.53 -7.46 -18.59
CA LEU A 181 -8.98 -7.35 -18.72
C LEU A 181 -9.53 -6.11 -18.00
N LEU A 182 -8.80 -5.60 -17.00
CA LEU A 182 -9.21 -4.46 -16.18
C LEU A 182 -8.59 -3.14 -16.66
N LEU A 183 -7.42 -3.21 -17.28
CA LEU A 183 -6.63 -2.07 -17.73
C LEU A 183 -6.57 -2.04 -19.25
N GLN A 184 -6.58 -0.83 -19.82
CA GLN A 184 -6.23 -0.64 -21.22
C GLN A 184 -4.77 -1.02 -21.48
N ASP A 185 -4.43 -1.32 -22.73
CA ASP A 185 -3.09 -1.82 -23.09
C ASP A 185 -1.96 -0.89 -22.64
N GLU A 186 -2.15 0.41 -22.84
CA GLU A 186 -1.19 1.46 -22.47
C GLU A 186 -1.10 1.59 -20.95
N GLN A 187 -2.21 1.46 -20.23
CA GLN A 187 -2.24 1.50 -18.77
C GLN A 187 -1.50 0.29 -18.18
N TYR A 188 -1.75 -0.91 -18.72
CA TYR A 188 -1.08 -2.12 -18.26
C TYR A 188 0.43 -2.07 -18.55
N THR A 189 0.81 -1.62 -19.74
CA THR A 189 2.22 -1.44 -20.10
C THR A 189 2.90 -0.41 -19.20
N SER A 190 2.24 0.72 -18.93
CA SER A 190 2.75 1.76 -18.03
C SER A 190 2.94 1.25 -16.59
N LEU A 191 2.00 0.44 -16.10
CA LEU A 191 2.13 -0.22 -14.80
C LEU A 191 3.36 -1.13 -14.75
N LEU A 192 3.54 -1.99 -15.76
CA LEU A 192 4.68 -2.90 -15.81
C LEU A 192 6.01 -2.16 -15.93
N ILE A 193 6.04 -1.04 -16.66
CA ILE A 193 7.22 -0.16 -16.73
C ILE A 193 7.57 0.39 -15.34
N GLU A 194 6.57 0.91 -14.62
CA GLU A 194 6.80 1.50 -13.30
C GLU A 194 7.31 0.45 -12.30
N LEU A 195 6.69 -0.74 -12.29
CA LEU A 195 7.08 -1.84 -11.41
C LEU A 195 8.49 -2.36 -11.68
N ASN A 196 8.91 -2.42 -12.94
CA ASN A 196 10.19 -3.00 -13.34
C ASN A 196 11.34 -1.99 -13.42
N ARG A 197 11.07 -0.68 -13.35
CA ARG A 197 12.08 0.37 -13.45
C ARG A 197 13.22 0.22 -12.43
N PRO A 198 12.98 0.01 -11.12
CA PRO A 198 14.06 -0.09 -10.14
C PRO A 198 14.99 -1.28 -10.42
N THR A 199 14.42 -2.44 -10.73
CA THR A 199 15.16 -3.67 -11.06
C THR A 199 15.99 -3.50 -12.33
N ALA A 200 15.40 -2.93 -13.39
CA ALA A 200 16.10 -2.68 -14.64
C ALA A 200 17.29 -1.74 -14.47
N LEU A 201 17.15 -0.71 -13.62
CA LEU A 201 18.22 0.24 -13.31
C LEU A 201 19.33 -0.42 -12.50
N GLY A 202 18.98 -1.19 -11.46
CA GLY A 202 19.96 -1.95 -10.67
C GLY A 202 20.80 -2.88 -11.56
N TRP A 203 20.14 -3.65 -12.42
CA TRP A 203 20.84 -4.52 -13.37
C TRP A 203 21.75 -3.77 -14.34
N ALA A 204 21.34 -2.59 -14.82
CA ALA A 204 22.16 -1.78 -15.71
C ALA A 204 23.41 -1.24 -14.99
N GLN A 205 23.26 -0.81 -13.74
CA GLN A 205 24.36 -0.34 -12.91
C GLN A 205 25.32 -1.47 -12.55
N ASP A 206 24.81 -2.64 -12.16
CA ASP A 206 25.62 -3.81 -11.84
C ASP A 206 26.43 -4.28 -13.05
N SER A 207 25.80 -4.38 -14.23
CA SER A 207 26.49 -4.69 -15.49
C SER A 207 27.61 -3.69 -15.81
N TRP A 208 27.37 -2.40 -15.59
CA TRP A 208 28.41 -1.38 -15.77
C TRP A 208 29.58 -1.54 -14.78
N GLN A 209 29.29 -1.86 -13.52
CA GLN A 209 30.35 -2.16 -12.54
C GLN A 209 31.16 -3.39 -12.96
N SER A 210 30.51 -4.43 -13.48
CA SER A 210 31.18 -5.62 -14.00
C SER A 210 32.07 -5.32 -15.20
N ILE A 211 31.62 -4.46 -16.13
CA ILE A 211 32.43 -3.98 -17.26
C ILE A 211 33.71 -3.30 -16.77
N LYS A 212 33.59 -2.36 -15.83
CA LYS A 212 34.76 -1.66 -15.26
C LYS A 212 35.72 -2.59 -14.53
N LYS A 213 35.19 -3.54 -13.74
CA LYS A 213 36.01 -4.52 -13.01
C LYS A 213 36.82 -5.41 -13.95
N ARG A 214 36.34 -5.63 -15.16
CA ARG A 214 36.98 -6.47 -16.19
C ARG A 214 37.83 -5.65 -17.18
N GLY A 215 37.93 -4.32 -17.02
CA GLY A 215 38.67 -3.46 -17.95
C GLY A 215 38.06 -3.37 -19.36
N LEU A 216 36.76 -3.62 -19.48
CA LEU A 216 36.03 -3.66 -20.75
C LEU A 216 35.45 -2.30 -21.15
N GLU A 217 35.64 -1.26 -20.34
CA GLU A 217 35.02 0.04 -20.56
C GLU A 217 35.57 0.75 -21.78
N GLY A 218 36.86 0.60 -22.13
CA GLY A 218 37.43 1.06 -23.40
C GLY A 218 37.10 2.52 -23.80
N GLY A 219 36.90 3.43 -22.85
CA GLY A 219 36.48 4.82 -23.12
C GLY A 219 34.99 5.03 -23.37
N LEU A 220 34.13 4.03 -23.15
CA LEU A 220 32.68 4.14 -23.24
C LEU A 220 32.11 5.14 -22.22
N ASP A 221 31.13 5.92 -22.66
CA ASP A 221 30.38 6.83 -21.78
C ASP A 221 29.42 6.05 -20.87
N SER A 222 29.70 6.10 -19.57
CA SER A 222 28.91 5.42 -18.53
C SER A 222 27.42 5.77 -18.56
N VAL A 223 27.06 7.04 -18.84
CA VAL A 223 25.66 7.50 -18.84
C VAL A 223 24.94 6.89 -20.04
N VAL A 224 25.58 6.88 -21.20
CA VAL A 224 25.02 6.29 -22.43
C VAL A 224 24.86 4.79 -22.28
N VAL A 225 25.88 4.08 -21.77
CA VAL A 225 25.86 2.63 -21.58
C VAL A 225 24.79 2.23 -20.57
N ILE A 226 24.74 2.86 -19.40
CA ILE A 226 23.73 2.56 -18.37
C ILE A 226 22.33 2.80 -18.92
N ARG A 227 22.09 3.90 -19.65
CA ARG A 227 20.78 4.18 -20.25
C ARG A 227 20.36 3.12 -21.27
N GLN A 228 21.28 2.69 -22.14
CA GLN A 228 21.00 1.64 -23.13
C GLN A 228 20.69 0.29 -22.45
N MET A 229 21.50 -0.10 -21.47
CA MET A 229 21.28 -1.32 -20.68
C MET A 229 19.97 -1.27 -19.88
N PHE A 230 19.67 -0.12 -19.28
CA PHE A 230 18.42 0.11 -18.56
C PHE A 230 17.20 -0.11 -19.47
N ASN A 231 17.18 0.54 -20.65
CA ASN A 231 16.06 0.41 -21.59
C ASN A 231 15.89 -1.02 -22.08
N TYR A 232 16.99 -1.71 -22.39
CA TYR A 232 16.97 -3.12 -22.78
C TYR A 232 16.44 -4.03 -21.65
N ASN A 233 16.96 -3.87 -20.43
CA ASN A 233 16.52 -4.68 -19.28
C ASN A 233 15.05 -4.42 -18.93
N LEU A 234 14.62 -3.16 -19.00
CA LEU A 234 13.23 -2.78 -18.76
C LEU A 234 12.30 -3.43 -19.78
N GLY A 235 12.60 -3.33 -21.08
CA GLY A 235 11.79 -3.96 -22.12
C GLY A 235 11.72 -5.48 -21.97
N LYS A 236 12.82 -6.12 -21.55
CA LYS A 236 12.86 -7.56 -21.27
C LYS A 236 11.94 -7.94 -20.11
N LEU A 237 12.03 -7.20 -19.00
CA LEU A 237 11.22 -7.45 -17.80
C LEU A 237 9.73 -7.23 -18.07
N VAL A 238 9.36 -6.14 -18.74
CA VAL A 238 7.97 -5.85 -19.12
C VAL A 238 7.39 -6.98 -19.96
N LYS A 239 8.11 -7.46 -20.99
CA LYS A 239 7.66 -8.58 -21.82
C LYS A 239 7.51 -9.87 -20.99
N LYS A 240 8.48 -10.18 -20.13
CA LYS A 240 8.43 -11.35 -19.25
C LYS A 240 7.23 -11.31 -18.33
N ASP A 241 6.93 -10.16 -17.74
CA ASP A 241 5.76 -10.01 -16.87
C ASP A 241 4.45 -10.12 -17.64
N ARG A 242 4.41 -9.54 -18.84
CA ARG A 242 3.23 -9.50 -19.70
C ARG A 242 2.84 -10.87 -20.26
N PHE A 243 3.81 -11.68 -20.67
CA PHE A 243 3.57 -12.95 -21.36
C PHE A 243 3.95 -14.19 -20.53
N GLY A 244 4.85 -14.08 -19.55
CA GLY A 244 5.14 -15.17 -18.64
C GLY A 244 5.83 -16.37 -19.28
N LYS A 245 5.22 -17.55 -19.11
CA LYS A 245 5.65 -18.78 -19.79
C LYS A 245 5.12 -18.87 -21.22
N ASP A 246 4.02 -18.19 -21.48
CA ASP A 246 3.48 -17.95 -22.83
C ASP A 246 4.25 -16.82 -23.53
N LEU A 247 5.52 -16.59 -23.14
CA LEU A 247 6.46 -15.85 -23.98
C LEU A 247 6.28 -16.44 -25.37
N PRO A 248 5.74 -15.70 -26.35
CA PRO A 248 5.42 -16.30 -27.62
C PRO A 248 6.73 -16.82 -28.17
N THR A 249 6.86 -18.14 -28.23
CA THR A 249 8.00 -18.88 -28.81
C THR A 249 8.24 -18.49 -30.27
N THR A 250 7.38 -17.64 -30.83
CA THR A 250 7.29 -17.26 -32.24
C THR A 250 6.89 -15.79 -32.48
N SER A 251 7.10 -14.85 -31.54
CA SER A 251 6.97 -13.43 -31.92
C SER A 251 8.28 -12.91 -32.52
N PRO A 252 8.30 -12.43 -33.78
CA PRO A 252 9.45 -11.72 -34.35
C PRO A 252 9.90 -10.53 -33.49
N SER A 253 9.04 -10.01 -32.62
CA SER A 253 9.36 -8.93 -31.68
C SER A 253 10.34 -9.34 -30.57
N LEU A 254 10.48 -10.64 -30.27
CA LEU A 254 11.41 -11.18 -29.26
C LEU A 254 12.78 -11.47 -29.87
N SER A 255 12.85 -12.10 -31.05
CA SER A 255 14.11 -12.25 -31.79
C SER A 255 14.75 -10.90 -32.14
N ARG A 256 13.92 -9.93 -32.55
CA ARG A 256 14.35 -8.52 -32.72
C ARG A 256 14.82 -7.88 -31.42
N PHE A 257 14.33 -8.35 -30.27
CA PHE A 257 14.75 -7.82 -28.98
C PHE A 257 16.18 -8.24 -28.65
N ASP A 258 16.54 -9.50 -28.91
CA ASP A 258 17.91 -9.96 -28.71
C ASP A 258 18.90 -9.29 -29.65
N SER A 259 18.50 -9.00 -30.90
CA SER A 259 19.33 -8.16 -31.79
C SER A 259 19.51 -6.73 -31.29
N ALA A 260 18.57 -6.21 -30.48
CA ALA A 260 18.65 -4.88 -29.88
C ALA A 260 19.44 -4.85 -28.56
N LYS A 261 20.07 -5.97 -28.16
CA LYS A 261 20.95 -6.01 -26.97
C LYS A 261 22.09 -4.98 -27.13
N PRO A 262 22.34 -4.09 -26.16
CA PRO A 262 23.43 -3.11 -26.24
C PRO A 262 24.79 -3.77 -26.38
N GLU A 263 25.69 -3.16 -27.17
CA GLU A 263 27.01 -3.74 -27.47
C GLU A 263 27.83 -3.99 -26.21
N ALA A 264 27.87 -3.03 -25.28
CA ALA A 264 28.56 -3.19 -24.00
C ALA A 264 28.08 -4.42 -23.20
N LEU A 265 26.78 -4.74 -23.28
CA LEU A 265 26.24 -5.93 -22.62
C LEU A 265 26.60 -7.23 -23.35
N ARG A 266 26.71 -7.19 -24.69
CA ARG A 266 27.23 -8.33 -25.48
C ARG A 266 28.68 -8.60 -25.16
N MET A 267 29.51 -7.55 -25.09
CA MET A 267 30.92 -7.64 -24.72
C MET A 267 31.09 -8.29 -23.35
N LEU A 268 30.34 -7.82 -22.35
CA LEU A 268 30.36 -8.40 -21.01
C LEU A 268 30.01 -9.88 -21.03
N GLN A 269 28.93 -10.28 -21.72
CA GLN A 269 28.50 -11.67 -21.81
C GLN A 269 29.51 -12.56 -22.56
N ALA A 270 30.13 -12.04 -23.62
CA ALA A 270 31.18 -12.74 -24.36
C ALA A 270 32.45 -12.92 -23.54
N ASP A 271 32.80 -11.95 -22.69
CA ASP A 271 33.90 -12.06 -21.74
C ASP A 271 33.58 -13.07 -20.62
N GLU A 272 32.39 -12.99 -20.03
CA GLU A 272 31.92 -13.94 -19.01
C GLU A 272 31.91 -15.39 -19.51
N ALA A 273 31.52 -15.62 -20.78
CA ALA A 273 31.52 -16.94 -21.39
C ALA A 273 32.92 -17.48 -21.69
N ARG A 274 33.92 -16.61 -21.91
CA ARG A 274 35.31 -17.00 -22.11
C ARG A 274 36.03 -17.26 -20.79
N ASN A 275 35.70 -16.50 -19.76
CA ASN A 275 36.39 -16.52 -18.45
C ASN A 275 35.63 -17.33 -17.38
N VAL A 276 34.87 -18.37 -17.78
CA VAL A 276 34.09 -19.24 -16.86
C VAL A 276 34.99 -19.98 -15.85
N ALA A 277 36.30 -20.08 -16.12
CA ALA A 277 37.27 -20.81 -15.32
C ALA A 277 37.60 -20.19 -13.94
N ASP A 278 37.29 -18.91 -13.69
CA ASP A 278 37.55 -18.23 -12.41
C ASP A 278 36.31 -18.14 -11.51
N LYS A 279 35.37 -19.08 -11.59
CA LYS A 279 34.38 -19.21 -10.53
C LYS A 279 35.11 -19.72 -9.27
N PRO A 280 35.24 -18.93 -8.18
CA PRO A 280 35.69 -19.48 -6.92
C PRO A 280 34.75 -20.65 -6.59
N LYS A 281 35.32 -21.82 -6.28
CA LYS A 281 34.55 -23.01 -5.85
C LYS A 281 33.49 -22.55 -4.88
N GLU A 282 32.22 -22.68 -5.27
CA GLU A 282 31.10 -22.41 -4.39
C GLU A 282 31.29 -23.29 -3.15
N THR A 283 31.69 -22.68 -2.03
CA THR A 283 31.52 -23.30 -0.73
C THR A 283 30.03 -23.55 -0.60
N LYS A 284 29.64 -24.82 -0.66
CA LYS A 284 28.27 -25.28 -0.40
C LYS A 284 27.82 -24.79 0.97
N THR A 285 27.28 -23.59 1.05
CA THR A 285 26.44 -23.21 2.18
C THR A 285 25.08 -23.81 1.90
N SER A 286 24.79 -24.92 2.57
CA SER A 286 23.46 -25.47 2.69
C SER A 286 22.57 -24.47 3.42
N PHE A 287 21.95 -23.56 2.68
CA PHE A 287 20.76 -22.87 3.16
C PHE A 287 19.55 -23.55 2.54
N ALA A 288 18.94 -24.41 3.34
CA ALA A 288 17.59 -24.88 3.12
C ALA A 288 16.63 -23.70 3.32
N TRP A 289 15.72 -23.50 2.36
CA TRP A 289 14.47 -22.79 2.58
C TRP A 289 13.41 -23.80 3.00
#